data_AF-A0A4P6Y7I6-F1
#
_entry.id   AF-A0A4P6Y7I6-F1
#
_cell.length_a   1.000
_cell.length_b   1.000
_cell.length_c   1.000
_cell.angle_alpha   90.00
_cell.angle_beta   90.00
_cell.angle_gamma   90.00
#
_symmetry.space_group_name_H-M   'P 1'
#
loop_
_entity.id
_entity.type
_entity.pdbx_description
1 polymer ?
#
loop_
_entity_poly.entity_id
_entity_poly.type
_entity_poly.pdbx_seq_one_letter_code
_entity_poly.pdbx_strand_id
1 'polypeptide(L)'
;MKNKFIFLLLLFLLFALDITAQDKDTYFVTPNKDTLVQKDGIDYLIQLFKINKSQEKIENKKVHFSFFPTDTKNAGGRVLVSSFNATFLMGDKSNTNDSTVYLIPYISFNNQYGIELYPTIWLKNNSWNFVGEYFILNYPQDTWGLGGNTSENNETLVDGKQIRFHQNVLRGIMPNFAVGIGYQFDKHYDLEILNSDFINNHPEFSAGKKYKSISSGISIPLVYDSRKNINNPQEGMYSSVTYLYNDPSLGSDTNWQSLFIDVRKYFPFSFARSVLAVRSYYWTILSGKVPYFDLPSTRAEPGTASSSRGLQKDRYRSNAIIFLESEYRFNITRNGFVGGVVFANTTSASDYDTQHFTHWQPAVGTGIRLKFNKYTKVNVAFDVGFSKDFTNVYLKIGEVF
;
A
#
# COMPACT_ATOMS: atom_id res chain seq x y z
N MET A 1 -23.00 -9.71 -21.26
CA MET A 1 -21.55 -9.84 -20.99
C MET A 1 -21.08 -9.27 -19.64
N LYS A 2 -21.91 -8.52 -18.88
CA LYS A 2 -21.55 -7.93 -17.56
C LYS A 2 -21.30 -8.94 -16.42
N ASN A 3 -21.76 -10.19 -16.54
CA ASN A 3 -21.67 -11.18 -15.45
C ASN A 3 -20.41 -12.05 -15.46
N LYS A 4 -19.62 -12.08 -16.55
CA LYS A 4 -18.49 -13.03 -16.65
C LYS A 4 -17.23 -12.58 -15.89
N PHE A 5 -17.01 -11.27 -15.72
CA PHE A 5 -15.83 -10.74 -15.04
C PHE A 5 -15.93 -10.82 -13.50
N ILE A 6 -17.11 -10.51 -12.97
CA ILE A 6 -17.43 -10.70 -11.54
C ILE A 6 -17.35 -12.18 -11.15
N PHE A 7 -17.75 -13.09 -12.06
CA PHE A 7 -17.65 -14.52 -11.84
C PHE A 7 -16.20 -15.04 -11.80
N LEU A 8 -15.28 -14.44 -12.58
CA LEU A 8 -13.85 -14.77 -12.52
C LEU A 8 -13.18 -14.26 -11.24
N LEU A 9 -13.55 -13.07 -10.77
CA LEU A 9 -13.07 -12.51 -9.50
C LEU A 9 -13.56 -13.35 -8.31
N LEU A 10 -14.82 -13.80 -8.35
CA LEU A 10 -15.39 -14.75 -7.38
C LEU A 10 -14.74 -16.14 -7.47
N LEU A 11 -14.38 -16.62 -8.66
CA LEU A 11 -13.65 -17.90 -8.80
C LEU A 11 -12.24 -17.82 -8.20
N PHE A 12 -11.55 -16.68 -8.32
CA PHE A 12 -10.24 -16.48 -7.72
C PHE A 12 -10.33 -16.36 -6.18
N LEU A 13 -11.42 -15.77 -5.66
CA LEU A 13 -11.75 -15.78 -4.23
C LEU A 13 -12.08 -17.19 -3.71
N LEU A 14 -12.70 -18.05 -4.53
CA LEU A 14 -13.03 -19.44 -4.16
C LEU A 14 -11.81 -20.36 -4.15
N PHE A 15 -10.83 -20.17 -5.05
CA PHE A 15 -9.56 -20.91 -5.01
C PHE A 15 -8.65 -20.52 -3.82
N ALA A 16 -8.95 -19.42 -3.13
CA ALA A 16 -8.20 -18.98 -1.95
C ALA A 16 -8.71 -19.59 -0.63
N LEU A 17 -9.89 -20.23 -0.66
CA LEU A 17 -10.55 -20.85 0.50
C LEU A 17 -10.39 -22.38 0.49
N ASP A 18 -9.14 -22.87 0.55
CA ASP A 18 -8.93 -24.21 1.11
C ASP A 18 -9.19 -24.13 2.61
N ILE A 19 -10.45 -24.34 3.02
CA ILE A 19 -10.81 -24.60 4.41
C ILE A 19 -10.43 -26.06 4.70
N THR A 20 -9.14 -26.31 4.88
CA THR A 20 -8.73 -27.51 5.60
C THR A 20 -8.94 -27.25 7.08
N ALA A 21 -9.99 -27.86 7.64
CA ALA A 21 -10.12 -28.01 9.08
C ALA A 21 -8.91 -28.81 9.58
N GLN A 22 -7.94 -28.13 10.19
CA GLN A 22 -6.87 -28.77 10.93
C GLN A 22 -7.09 -28.50 12.41
N ASP A 23 -7.66 -29.50 13.08
CA ASP A 23 -7.52 -29.69 14.52
C ASP A 23 -6.04 -29.86 14.84
N LYS A 24 -5.43 -28.82 15.42
CA LYS A 24 -4.31 -28.94 16.35
C LYS A 24 -4.41 -27.81 17.35
N ASP A 25 -4.51 -28.17 18.63
CA ASP A 25 -4.54 -27.32 19.83
C ASP A 25 -3.26 -26.49 20.08
N THR A 26 -2.65 -25.98 19.01
CA THR A 26 -1.51 -25.06 19.05
C THR A 26 -1.72 -24.02 17.94
N TYR A 27 -2.14 -22.82 18.35
CA TYR A 27 -2.51 -21.75 17.42
C TYR A 27 -1.37 -21.22 16.55
N PHE A 28 -0.11 -21.59 16.82
CA PHE A 28 1.05 -21.21 16.01
C PHE A 28 2.15 -22.27 16.06
N VAL A 29 2.54 -22.81 14.90
CA VAL A 29 3.82 -23.50 14.73
C VAL A 29 4.90 -22.42 14.59
N THR A 30 5.81 -22.36 15.57
CA THR A 30 7.06 -21.61 15.50
C THR A 30 7.83 -22.06 14.25
N PRO A 31 8.34 -21.15 13.41
CA PRO A 31 9.34 -21.54 12.43
C PRO A 31 10.47 -22.21 13.21
N ASN A 32 10.93 -23.38 12.77
CA ASN A 32 12.22 -23.89 13.20
C ASN A 32 13.22 -22.73 13.12
N LYS A 33 13.98 -22.49 14.20
CA LYS A 33 15.11 -21.56 14.18
C LYS A 33 15.86 -21.81 12.88
N ASP A 34 15.93 -20.78 12.04
CA ASP A 34 16.69 -20.85 10.79
C ASP A 34 18.10 -21.30 11.19
N THR A 35 18.54 -22.47 10.72
CA THR A 35 19.75 -23.13 11.23
C THR A 35 21.03 -22.38 10.83
N LEU A 36 20.90 -21.35 10.00
CA LEU A 36 21.98 -20.48 9.58
C LEU A 36 21.92 -19.12 10.29
N VAL A 37 23.09 -18.65 10.70
CA VAL A 37 23.27 -17.31 11.26
C VAL A 37 22.93 -16.26 10.21
N GLN A 38 21.82 -15.55 10.41
CA GLN A 38 21.40 -14.43 9.55
C GLN A 38 22.19 -13.16 9.88
N LYS A 39 22.51 -12.37 8.84
CA LYS A 39 23.10 -11.02 8.97
C LYS A 39 22.10 -9.96 8.48
N ASP A 40 22.16 -8.77 9.07
CA ASP A 40 21.38 -7.60 8.66
C ASP A 40 22.23 -6.32 8.54
N GLY A 41 21.60 -5.22 8.10
CA GLY A 41 22.25 -3.93 7.95
C GLY A 41 22.81 -3.36 9.26
N ILE A 42 22.19 -3.67 10.40
CA ILE A 42 22.67 -3.26 11.73
C ILE A 42 24.00 -3.95 12.05
N ASP A 43 24.14 -5.24 11.75
CA ASP A 43 25.40 -5.98 11.95
C ASP A 43 26.55 -5.36 11.14
N TYR A 44 26.30 -4.96 9.88
CA TYR A 44 27.31 -4.31 9.05
C TYR A 44 27.65 -2.88 9.51
N LEU A 45 26.67 -2.11 9.98
CA LEU A 45 26.92 -0.78 10.55
C LEU A 45 27.76 -0.88 11.82
N ILE A 46 27.48 -1.84 12.70
CA ILE A 46 28.28 -2.11 13.90
C ILE A 46 29.73 -2.45 13.52
N GLN A 47 29.91 -3.29 12.48
CA GLN A 47 31.24 -3.63 11.98
C GLN A 47 31.96 -2.41 11.39
N LEU A 48 31.28 -1.61 10.58
CA LEU A 48 31.84 -0.43 9.90
C LEU A 48 32.26 0.66 10.90
N PHE A 49 31.41 0.94 11.90
CA PHE A 49 31.64 1.97 12.91
C PHE A 49 32.31 1.45 14.19
N LYS A 50 32.72 0.17 14.23
CA LYS A 50 33.36 -0.48 15.38
C LYS A 50 32.62 -0.23 16.72
N ILE A 51 31.29 -0.28 16.71
CA ILE A 51 30.48 0.03 17.88
C ILE A 51 30.48 -1.16 18.84
N ASN A 52 31.01 -0.99 20.05
CA ASN A 52 30.92 -2.00 21.12
C ASN A 52 29.51 -2.04 21.73
N LYS A 53 28.60 -2.85 21.17
CA LYS A 53 27.34 -3.23 21.81
C LYS A 53 27.16 -4.75 21.75
N SER A 54 26.75 -5.35 22.87
CA SER A 54 26.40 -6.78 22.89
C SER A 54 25.13 -7.02 22.08
N GLN A 55 25.15 -8.00 21.17
CA GLN A 55 23.98 -8.41 20.37
C GLN A 55 22.78 -8.81 21.26
N GLU A 56 23.03 -9.38 22.45
CA GLU A 56 21.98 -9.70 23.45
C GLU A 56 21.13 -8.49 23.87
N LYS A 57 21.72 -7.29 23.94
CA LYS A 57 20.97 -6.07 24.30
C LYS A 57 20.06 -5.58 23.17
N ILE A 58 20.24 -6.07 21.94
CA ILE A 58 19.44 -5.68 20.76
C ILE A 58 18.22 -6.60 20.61
N GLU A 59 18.39 -7.91 20.87
CA GLU A 59 17.32 -8.90 20.82
C GLU A 59 16.22 -8.65 21.85
N ASN A 60 16.58 -8.24 23.07
CA ASN A 60 15.63 -8.00 24.16
C ASN A 60 14.92 -6.64 24.12
N LYS A 61 15.01 -5.88 23.03
CA LYS A 61 14.34 -4.57 22.94
C LYS A 61 12.86 -4.73 22.65
N LYS A 62 12.03 -4.01 23.40
CA LYS A 62 10.57 -3.95 23.18
C LYS A 62 10.16 -3.19 21.92
N VAL A 63 11.04 -2.32 21.42
CA VAL A 63 10.80 -1.49 20.23
C VAL A 63 12.04 -1.52 19.34
N HIS A 64 11.81 -1.79 18.06
CA HIS A 64 12.81 -1.78 17.01
C HIS A 64 12.54 -0.62 16.05
N PHE A 65 13.52 0.24 15.85
CA PHE A 65 13.44 1.36 14.92
C PHE A 65 14.27 1.08 13.68
N SER A 66 13.76 1.50 12.53
CA SER A 66 14.45 1.50 11.24
C SER A 66 14.30 2.86 10.58
N PHE A 67 15.36 3.31 9.90
CA PHE A 67 15.40 4.59 9.19
C PHE A 67 16.09 4.40 7.85
N PHE A 68 15.54 5.03 6.82
CA PHE A 68 16.07 4.97 5.47
C PHE A 68 15.73 6.26 4.72
N PRO A 69 16.73 7.10 4.42
CA PRO A 69 16.56 8.27 3.57
C PRO A 69 16.64 7.86 2.09
N THR A 70 15.76 8.43 1.26
CA THR A 70 15.77 8.26 -0.19
C THR A 70 15.49 9.59 -0.88
N ASP A 71 16.04 9.78 -2.06
CA ASP A 71 15.53 10.76 -3.00
C ASP A 71 14.57 10.06 -3.98
N THR A 72 13.55 10.77 -4.45
CA THR A 72 12.67 10.25 -5.50
C THR A 72 12.14 11.39 -6.38
N LYS A 73 11.66 11.03 -7.57
CA LYS A 73 10.95 11.96 -8.45
C LYS A 73 9.48 11.96 -8.07
N ASN A 74 8.90 13.15 -8.01
CA ASN A 74 7.48 13.37 -7.83
C ASN A 74 6.96 14.37 -8.88
N ALA A 75 5.65 14.55 -8.97
CA ALA A 75 5.08 15.65 -9.74
C ALA A 75 5.73 16.99 -9.32
N GLY A 76 6.04 17.86 -10.27
CA GLY A 76 6.68 19.16 -10.00
C GLY A 76 8.16 19.13 -9.55
N GLY A 77 8.83 17.96 -9.46
CA GLY A 77 10.29 17.90 -9.27
C GLY A 77 10.83 16.74 -8.42
N ARG A 78 12.08 16.87 -7.97
CA ARG A 78 12.71 15.91 -7.06
C ARG A 78 12.38 16.25 -5.61
N VAL A 79 12.05 15.23 -4.83
CA VAL A 79 11.76 15.31 -3.40
C VAL A 79 12.75 14.45 -2.62
N LEU A 80 13.19 14.94 -1.47
CA LEU A 80 13.86 14.14 -0.45
C LEU A 80 12.79 13.53 0.45
N VAL A 81 12.78 12.20 0.54
CA VAL A 81 11.82 11.43 1.33
C VAL A 81 12.60 10.66 2.38
N SER A 82 12.18 10.73 3.63
CA SER A 82 12.75 9.88 4.68
C SER A 82 11.69 8.91 5.17
N SER A 83 12.00 7.63 5.19
CA SER A 83 11.12 6.62 5.77
C SER A 83 11.61 6.26 7.16
N PHE A 84 10.72 6.32 8.14
CA PHE A 84 10.94 5.84 9.49
C PHE A 84 9.96 4.71 9.76
N ASN A 85 10.44 3.60 10.32
CA ASN A 85 9.60 2.50 10.79
C ASN A 85 9.89 2.25 12.26
N ALA A 86 8.84 2.17 13.07
CA ALA A 86 8.90 1.62 14.41
C ALA A 86 8.07 0.34 14.44
N THR A 87 8.69 -0.77 14.84
CA THR A 87 8.02 -2.05 15.05
C THR A 87 8.11 -2.43 16.53
N PHE A 88 6.99 -2.78 17.14
CA PHE A 88 6.91 -3.11 18.57
C PHE A 88 5.79 -4.11 18.86
N LEU A 89 5.83 -4.69 20.06
CA LEU A 89 4.89 -5.71 20.49
C LEU A 89 4.13 -5.25 21.74
N MET A 90 2.81 -5.40 21.72
CA MET A 90 1.92 -4.99 22.83
C MET A 90 1.54 -6.14 23.78
N GLY A 91 1.91 -7.37 23.45
CA GLY A 91 1.58 -8.60 24.17
C GLY A 91 2.65 -9.68 23.97
N ASP A 92 2.28 -10.95 24.10
CA ASP A 92 3.21 -12.08 23.88
C ASP A 92 3.37 -12.37 22.39
N LYS A 93 4.61 -12.66 21.96
CA LYS A 93 4.93 -12.86 20.54
C LYS A 93 4.27 -14.10 19.95
N SER A 94 3.88 -15.04 20.82
CA SER A 94 3.17 -16.26 20.44
C SER A 94 1.73 -16.00 20.01
N ASN A 95 1.11 -14.88 20.37
CA ASN A 95 -0.31 -14.63 20.10
C ASN A 95 -0.68 -13.18 19.75
N THR A 96 0.31 -12.29 19.68
CA THR A 96 0.12 -10.87 19.37
C THR A 96 0.97 -10.51 18.15
N ASN A 97 0.33 -9.88 17.16
CA ASN A 97 0.98 -9.40 15.95
C ASN A 97 1.88 -8.20 16.25
N ASP A 98 2.88 -8.00 15.40
CA ASP A 98 3.70 -6.79 15.47
C ASP A 98 2.86 -5.56 15.15
N SER A 99 2.95 -4.55 16.01
CA SER A 99 2.48 -3.21 15.71
C SER A 99 3.55 -2.47 14.93
N THR A 100 3.15 -1.71 13.92
CA THR A 100 4.05 -0.92 13.08
C THR A 100 3.57 0.51 12.96
N VAL A 101 4.49 1.46 13.03
CA VAL A 101 4.23 2.85 12.63
C VAL A 101 5.23 3.21 11.55
N TYR A 102 4.72 3.58 10.37
CA TYR A 102 5.51 4.20 9.32
C TYR A 102 5.28 5.71 9.33
N LEU A 103 6.37 6.46 9.32
CA LEU A 103 6.38 7.91 9.20
C LEU A 103 7.22 8.29 7.98
N ILE A 104 6.62 9.05 7.06
CA ILE A 104 7.24 9.44 5.80
C ILE A 104 7.12 10.96 5.62
N PRO A 105 8.07 11.74 6.17
CA PRO A 105 8.24 13.14 5.77
C PRO A 105 8.89 13.22 4.39
N TYR A 106 8.45 14.21 3.61
CA TYR A 106 9.18 14.62 2.42
C TYR A 106 9.23 16.13 2.27
N ILE A 107 10.31 16.60 1.66
CA ILE A 107 10.58 18.01 1.38
C ILE A 107 11.21 18.16 -0.01
N SER A 108 11.05 19.30 -0.66
CA SER A 108 11.75 19.64 -1.90
C SER A 108 12.25 21.07 -1.90
N PHE A 109 13.14 21.38 -2.83
CA PHE A 109 13.57 22.75 -3.12
C PHE A 109 12.49 23.58 -3.84
N ASN A 110 11.42 22.94 -4.34
CA ASN A 110 10.31 23.57 -5.06
C ASN A 110 9.09 23.80 -4.14
N ASN A 111 9.32 24.00 -2.84
CA ASN A 111 8.28 24.27 -1.83
C ASN A 111 7.21 23.16 -1.65
N GLN A 112 7.47 21.94 -2.14
CA GLN A 112 6.68 20.76 -1.77
C GLN A 112 7.15 20.26 -0.42
N TYR A 113 6.20 19.94 0.47
CA TYR A 113 6.48 19.38 1.77
C TYR A 113 5.27 18.61 2.27
N GLY A 114 5.51 17.60 3.09
CA GLY A 114 4.42 16.85 3.65
C GLY A 114 4.87 15.83 4.66
N ILE A 115 3.88 15.28 5.35
CA ILE A 115 4.08 14.18 6.28
C ILE A 115 2.97 13.16 6.08
N GLU A 116 3.36 11.89 6.01
CA GLU A 116 2.43 10.77 5.96
C GLU A 116 2.71 9.85 7.15
N LEU A 117 1.66 9.44 7.86
CA LEU A 117 1.73 8.52 9.00
C LEU A 117 0.79 7.34 8.77
N TYR A 118 1.33 6.13 8.86
CA TYR A 118 0.60 4.87 8.69
C TYR A 118 0.79 3.97 9.93
N PRO A 119 0.00 4.17 11.01
CA PRO A 119 0.01 3.28 12.16
C PRO A 119 -0.85 2.03 11.90
N THR A 120 -0.37 0.89 12.36
CA THR A 120 -1.12 -0.37 12.53
C THR A 120 -0.79 -0.90 13.90
N ILE A 121 -1.73 -0.80 14.84
CA ILE A 121 -1.52 -1.08 16.26
C ILE A 121 -2.41 -2.24 16.67
N TRP A 122 -1.78 -3.38 16.95
CA TRP A 122 -2.43 -4.56 17.50
C TRP A 122 -2.38 -4.52 19.02
N LEU A 123 -3.53 -4.72 19.67
CA LEU A 123 -3.60 -4.96 21.11
C LEU A 123 -3.34 -6.42 21.44
N LYS A 124 -3.17 -6.71 22.74
CA LYS A 124 -2.90 -8.05 23.27
C LYS A 124 -3.86 -9.09 22.69
N ASN A 125 -3.31 -10.26 22.36
CA ASN A 125 -4.03 -11.40 21.79
C ASN A 125 -4.77 -11.08 20.48
N ASN A 126 -4.31 -10.05 19.75
CA ASN A 126 -4.96 -9.55 18.52
C ASN A 126 -6.44 -9.18 18.71
N SER A 127 -6.84 -8.83 19.94
CA SER A 127 -8.24 -8.53 20.28
C SER A 127 -8.78 -7.33 19.50
N TRP A 128 -7.94 -6.31 19.30
CA TRP A 128 -8.23 -5.11 18.54
C TRP A 128 -7.07 -4.71 17.66
N ASN A 129 -7.38 -4.07 16.53
CA ASN A 129 -6.43 -3.48 15.61
C ASN A 129 -6.86 -2.06 15.24
N PHE A 130 -5.96 -1.10 15.38
CA PHE A 130 -6.13 0.28 14.94
C PHE A 130 -5.28 0.52 13.71
N VAL A 131 -5.91 0.77 12.57
CA VAL A 131 -5.25 1.03 11.29
C VAL A 131 -5.54 2.46 10.88
N GLY A 132 -4.49 3.26 10.71
CA GLY A 132 -4.61 4.67 10.34
C GLY A 132 -3.83 5.04 9.07
N GLU A 133 -4.28 6.10 8.44
CA GLU A 133 -3.63 6.76 7.30
C GLU A 133 -3.86 8.27 7.44
N TYR A 134 -2.79 9.02 7.76
CA TYR A 134 -2.87 10.44 8.09
C TYR A 134 -1.90 11.27 7.27
N PHE A 135 -2.42 12.21 6.49
CA PHE A 135 -1.63 13.03 5.58
C PHE A 135 -1.84 14.52 5.85
N ILE A 136 -0.75 15.27 5.79
CA ILE A 136 -0.77 16.73 5.60
C ILE A 136 0.26 17.04 4.53
N LEU A 137 -0.20 17.41 3.34
CA LEU A 137 0.61 17.49 2.14
C LEU A 137 0.42 18.84 1.45
N ASN A 138 1.52 19.48 1.09
CA ASN A 138 1.59 20.47 0.02
C ASN A 138 2.25 19.77 -1.17
N TYR A 139 1.40 19.21 -2.03
CA TYR A 139 1.77 18.16 -2.97
C TYR A 139 1.15 18.43 -4.33
N PRO A 140 1.94 18.93 -5.28
CA PRO A 140 1.49 18.92 -6.67
C PRO A 140 1.34 17.47 -7.13
N GLN A 141 0.38 17.25 -8.02
CA GLN A 141 0.10 15.95 -8.62
C GLN A 141 -0.14 16.08 -10.11
N ASP A 142 0.36 15.14 -10.90
CA ASP A 142 0.11 15.09 -12.33
C ASP A 142 -1.23 14.36 -12.58
N THR A 143 -1.97 14.80 -13.61
CA THR A 143 -3.17 14.12 -14.09
C THR A 143 -3.28 14.15 -15.61
N TRP A 144 -4.00 13.20 -16.20
CA TRP A 144 -4.20 13.07 -17.66
C TRP A 144 -5.69 13.06 -18.05
N GLY A 145 -6.58 13.36 -17.10
CA GLY A 145 -8.03 13.21 -17.26
C GLY A 145 -8.56 11.87 -16.72
N LEU A 146 -9.75 11.49 -17.16
CA LEU A 146 -10.49 10.33 -16.64
C LEU A 146 -10.57 9.19 -17.66
N GLY A 147 -10.52 7.97 -17.16
CA GLY A 147 -10.60 6.72 -17.93
C GLY A 147 -9.26 6.01 -18.14
N GLY A 148 -9.34 4.80 -18.71
CA GLY A 148 -8.17 3.97 -19.03
C GLY A 148 -7.43 4.33 -20.34
N ASN A 149 -7.98 5.24 -21.16
CA ASN A 149 -7.46 5.61 -22.48
C ASN A 149 -7.16 7.11 -22.61
N THR A 150 -6.36 7.65 -21.68
CA THR A 150 -5.96 9.04 -21.71
C THR A 150 -4.59 9.19 -22.40
N SER A 151 -4.46 10.21 -23.25
CA SER A 151 -3.21 10.52 -23.97
C SER A 151 -2.14 11.05 -23.01
N GLU A 152 -0.87 10.74 -23.26
CA GLU A 152 0.25 11.31 -22.49
C GLU A 152 0.37 12.82 -22.66
N ASN A 153 -0.02 13.34 -23.83
CA ASN A 153 -0.03 14.78 -24.10
C ASN A 153 -1.04 15.56 -23.23
N ASN A 154 -1.92 14.87 -22.51
CA ASN A 154 -2.87 15.48 -21.59
C ASN A 154 -2.27 15.72 -20.20
N GLU A 155 -0.98 15.42 -19.98
CA GLU A 155 -0.30 15.64 -18.71
C GLU A 155 -0.53 17.09 -18.23
N THR A 156 -1.13 17.17 -17.05
CA THR A 156 -1.50 18.44 -16.42
C THR A 156 -1.06 18.39 -14.98
N LEU A 157 -0.18 19.33 -14.62
CA LEU A 157 0.20 19.55 -13.23
C LEU A 157 -0.94 20.25 -12.50
N VAL A 158 -1.34 19.69 -11.36
CA VAL A 158 -2.29 20.29 -10.42
C VAL A 158 -1.51 20.61 -9.14
N ASP A 159 -1.32 21.90 -8.88
CA ASP A 159 -0.75 22.35 -7.62
C ASP A 159 -1.84 22.32 -6.54
N GLY A 160 -1.53 21.85 -5.34
CA GLY A 160 -2.50 21.90 -4.25
C GLY A 160 -2.06 21.23 -2.96
N LYS A 161 -3.01 21.20 -2.02
CA LYS A 161 -2.81 20.67 -0.67
C LYS A 161 -3.84 19.61 -0.35
N GLN A 162 -3.42 18.62 0.43
CA GLN A 162 -4.28 17.55 0.92
C GLN A 162 -4.15 17.39 2.43
N ILE A 163 -5.29 17.20 3.09
CA ILE A 163 -5.37 16.66 4.44
C ILE A 163 -6.16 15.35 4.36
N ARG A 164 -5.59 14.27 4.89
CA ARG A 164 -6.26 12.98 5.04
C ARG A 164 -6.27 12.55 6.49
N PHE A 165 -7.41 12.08 6.96
CA PHE A 165 -7.54 11.38 8.23
C PHE A 165 -8.43 10.15 8.04
N HIS A 166 -7.82 8.98 7.92
CA HIS A 166 -8.54 7.71 7.91
C HIS A 166 -8.16 6.91 9.15
N GLN A 167 -9.13 6.49 9.94
CA GLN A 167 -8.93 5.63 11.10
C GLN A 167 -9.96 4.51 11.10
N ASN A 168 -9.46 3.27 11.05
CA ASN A 168 -10.24 2.05 11.21
C ASN A 168 -9.95 1.40 12.55
N VAL A 169 -11.00 0.95 13.25
CA VAL A 169 -10.90 0.19 14.49
C VAL A 169 -11.55 -1.17 14.24
N LEU A 170 -10.74 -2.23 14.28
CA LEU A 170 -11.17 -3.59 14.01
C LEU A 170 -11.11 -4.43 15.28
N ARG A 171 -12.05 -5.36 15.42
CA ARG A 171 -12.11 -6.36 16.48
C ARG A 171 -11.99 -7.75 15.88
N GLY A 172 -11.11 -8.58 16.42
CA GLY A 172 -11.06 -9.99 16.08
C GLY A 172 -12.32 -10.71 16.56
N ILE A 173 -12.99 -11.46 15.68
CA ILE A 173 -14.20 -12.22 16.02
C ILE A 173 -14.02 -13.72 15.85
N MET A 174 -13.08 -14.14 15.00
CA MET A 174 -12.69 -15.54 14.76
C MET A 174 -11.18 -15.58 14.44
N PRO A 175 -10.52 -16.76 14.47
CA PRO A 175 -9.12 -16.87 14.09
C PRO A 175 -8.85 -16.20 12.74
N ASN A 176 -7.87 -15.31 12.70
CA ASN A 176 -7.46 -14.52 11.53
C ASN A 176 -8.53 -13.56 10.97
N PHE A 177 -9.74 -13.49 11.53
CA PHE A 177 -10.83 -12.69 10.98
C PHE A 177 -11.26 -11.57 11.93
N ALA A 178 -11.32 -10.35 11.40
CA ALA A 178 -11.69 -9.14 12.11
C ALA A 178 -12.71 -8.31 11.32
N VAL A 179 -13.62 -7.67 12.05
CA VAL A 179 -14.57 -6.69 11.53
C VAL A 179 -14.37 -5.37 12.26
N GLY A 180 -14.57 -4.26 11.57
CA GLY A 180 -14.41 -2.95 12.17
C GLY A 180 -15.39 -1.91 11.69
N ILE A 181 -15.21 -0.73 12.26
CA ILE A 181 -15.80 0.52 11.83
C ILE A 181 -14.68 1.55 11.74
N GLY A 182 -14.79 2.48 10.82
CA GLY A 182 -13.83 3.56 10.67
C GLY A 182 -14.46 4.86 10.23
N TYR A 183 -13.68 5.92 10.36
CA TYR A 183 -14.00 7.24 9.85
C TYR A 183 -12.94 7.64 8.82
N GLN A 184 -13.38 8.19 7.69
CA GLN A 184 -12.52 8.67 6.63
C GLN A 184 -12.85 10.13 6.32
N PHE A 185 -11.80 10.94 6.24
CA PHE A 185 -11.87 12.34 5.88
C PHE A 185 -10.75 12.66 4.89
N ASP A 186 -11.13 13.23 3.75
CA ASP A 186 -10.22 13.80 2.75
C ASP A 186 -10.63 15.24 2.50
N LYS A 187 -9.64 16.14 2.50
CA LYS A 187 -9.81 17.52 2.08
C LYS A 187 -8.71 17.87 1.10
N HIS A 188 -9.10 18.18 -0.13
CA HIS A 188 -8.22 18.76 -1.13
C HIS A 188 -8.55 20.24 -1.24
N TYR A 189 -7.54 21.11 -1.22
CA TYR A 189 -7.75 22.56 -1.19
C TYR A 189 -6.56 23.31 -1.75
N ASP A 190 -6.78 24.60 -2.04
CA ASP A 190 -5.84 25.42 -2.80
C ASP A 190 -5.46 24.76 -4.14
N LEU A 191 -6.37 23.99 -4.76
CA LEU A 191 -6.10 23.30 -6.00
C LEU A 191 -6.12 24.29 -7.17
N GLU A 192 -5.02 24.35 -7.91
CA GLU A 192 -4.79 25.26 -9.01
C GLU A 192 -4.31 24.49 -10.24
N ILE A 193 -4.93 24.78 -11.39
CA ILE A 193 -4.60 24.19 -12.68
C ILE A 193 -4.40 25.34 -13.66
N LEU A 194 -3.24 25.37 -14.33
CA LEU A 194 -2.91 26.41 -15.30
C LEU A 194 -3.21 25.99 -16.76
N ASN A 195 -3.45 24.70 -17.00
CA ASN A 195 -3.73 24.17 -18.34
C ASN A 195 -5.19 24.45 -18.75
N SER A 196 -5.39 25.33 -19.74
CA SER A 196 -6.71 25.72 -20.24
C SER A 196 -7.50 24.58 -20.89
N ASP A 197 -6.81 23.66 -21.57
CA ASP A 197 -7.46 22.53 -22.26
C ASP A 197 -8.02 21.52 -21.26
N PHE A 198 -7.31 21.31 -20.15
CA PHE A 198 -7.81 20.50 -19.05
C PHE A 198 -9.06 21.11 -18.41
N ILE A 199 -9.03 22.42 -18.13
CA ILE A 199 -10.13 23.19 -17.54
C ILE A 199 -11.39 23.12 -18.41
N ASN A 200 -11.24 23.28 -19.73
CA ASN A 200 -12.38 23.25 -20.66
C ASN A 200 -13.14 21.91 -20.64
N ASN A 201 -12.42 20.81 -20.36
CA ASN A 201 -13.00 19.47 -20.27
C ASN A 201 -13.46 19.08 -18.86
N HIS A 202 -13.07 19.85 -17.83
CA HIS A 202 -13.40 19.60 -16.43
C HIS A 202 -13.86 20.92 -15.78
N PRO A 203 -15.10 21.36 -16.04
CA PRO A 203 -15.59 22.68 -15.63
C PRO A 203 -15.62 22.89 -14.11
N GLU A 204 -15.54 21.82 -13.31
CA GLU A 204 -15.32 21.91 -11.86
C GLU A 204 -14.01 22.63 -11.49
N PHE A 205 -13.01 22.62 -12.37
CA PHE A 205 -11.75 23.36 -12.22
C PHE A 205 -11.84 24.68 -12.97
N SER A 206 -12.58 25.66 -12.44
CA SER A 206 -12.70 26.97 -13.08
C SER A 206 -11.39 27.76 -13.06
N ALA A 207 -10.98 28.32 -14.20
CA ALA A 207 -9.77 29.13 -14.33
C ALA A 207 -9.74 30.30 -13.32
N GLY A 208 -8.60 30.47 -12.63
CA GLY A 208 -8.38 31.56 -11.67
C GLY A 208 -9.08 31.40 -10.31
N LYS A 209 -9.75 30.26 -10.06
CA LYS A 209 -10.32 29.93 -8.74
C LYS A 209 -9.62 28.71 -8.16
N LYS A 210 -9.22 28.82 -6.89
CA LYS A 210 -8.73 27.69 -6.12
C LYS A 210 -9.88 26.73 -5.84
N TYR A 211 -9.79 25.52 -6.39
CA TYR A 211 -10.77 24.47 -6.15
C TYR A 211 -10.53 23.83 -4.78
N LYS A 212 -11.62 23.34 -4.18
CA LYS A 212 -11.63 22.64 -2.91
C LYS A 212 -12.68 21.53 -2.98
N SER A 213 -12.35 20.37 -2.42
CA SER A 213 -13.30 19.30 -2.16
C SER A 213 -13.12 18.72 -0.77
N ILE A 214 -14.22 18.29 -0.16
CA ILE A 214 -14.24 17.52 1.08
C ILE A 214 -15.03 16.23 0.86
N SER A 215 -14.43 15.11 1.24
CA SER A 215 -15.10 13.82 1.41
C SER A 215 -15.03 13.41 2.86
N SER A 216 -16.17 13.12 3.47
CA SER A 216 -16.23 12.66 4.86
C SER A 216 -17.27 11.57 5.05
N GLY A 217 -16.87 10.45 5.66
CA GLY A 217 -17.66 9.25 5.68
C GLY A 217 -17.28 8.21 6.74
N ILE A 218 -18.15 7.22 6.84
CA ILE A 218 -17.95 6.04 7.69
C ILE A 218 -17.55 4.87 6.79
N SER A 219 -16.60 4.07 7.27
CA SER A 219 -16.16 2.85 6.59
C SER A 219 -16.40 1.61 7.45
N ILE A 220 -16.62 0.48 6.77
CA ILE A 220 -16.85 -0.83 7.39
C ILE A 220 -15.80 -1.79 6.80
N PRO A 221 -14.64 -1.94 7.46
CA PRO A 221 -13.63 -2.91 7.06
C PRO A 221 -13.92 -4.33 7.58
N LEU A 222 -13.70 -5.31 6.72
CA LEU A 222 -13.64 -6.74 7.00
C LEU A 222 -12.26 -7.24 6.59
N VAL A 223 -11.56 -7.92 7.49
CA VAL A 223 -10.18 -8.36 7.25
C VAL A 223 -10.03 -9.82 7.65
N TYR A 224 -9.44 -10.60 6.76
CA TYR A 224 -8.85 -11.90 7.04
C TYR A 224 -7.33 -11.77 6.90
N ASP A 225 -6.56 -12.00 7.96
CA ASP A 225 -5.09 -11.96 7.92
C ASP A 225 -4.51 -13.17 8.67
N SER A 226 -3.98 -14.11 7.90
CA SER A 226 -3.28 -15.30 8.40
C SER A 226 -1.76 -15.20 8.28
N ARG A 227 -1.23 -14.04 7.88
CA ARG A 227 0.21 -13.83 7.75
C ARG A 227 0.82 -13.71 9.13
N LYS A 228 1.89 -14.48 9.38
CA LYS A 228 2.62 -14.45 10.66
C LYS A 228 3.54 -13.23 10.83
N ASN A 229 3.95 -12.62 9.72
CA ASN A 229 4.79 -11.43 9.71
C ASN A 229 4.33 -10.53 8.55
N ILE A 230 3.92 -9.30 8.87
CA ILE A 230 3.38 -8.35 7.90
C ILE A 230 4.51 -7.66 7.11
N ASN A 231 5.68 -7.49 7.71
CA ASN A 231 6.83 -6.80 7.10
C ASN A 231 7.44 -7.60 5.94
N ASN A 232 7.52 -8.92 6.05
CA ASN A 232 7.97 -9.81 4.98
C ASN A 232 7.27 -11.19 5.07
N PRO A 233 6.02 -11.28 4.60
CA PRO A 233 5.26 -12.53 4.66
C PRO A 233 5.90 -13.63 3.81
N GLN A 234 5.99 -14.83 4.36
CA GLN A 234 6.54 -16.01 3.67
C GLN A 234 5.45 -17.02 3.28
N GLU A 235 4.35 -17.00 4.00
CA GLU A 235 3.20 -17.89 3.86
C GLU A 235 1.94 -17.18 4.36
N GLY A 236 0.78 -17.73 4.02
CA GLY A 236 -0.53 -17.25 4.46
C GLY A 236 -1.22 -16.34 3.44
N MET A 237 -2.32 -15.76 3.88
CA MET A 237 -3.22 -14.93 3.07
C MET A 237 -3.64 -13.68 3.84
N TYR A 238 -3.77 -12.57 3.10
CA TYR A 238 -4.44 -11.36 3.52
C TYR A 238 -5.61 -11.09 2.58
N SER A 239 -6.78 -10.78 3.11
CA SER A 239 -7.94 -10.32 2.36
C SER A 239 -8.60 -9.20 3.13
N SER A 240 -8.86 -8.07 2.49
CA SER A 240 -9.63 -6.98 3.07
C SER A 240 -10.74 -6.56 2.14
N VAL A 241 -11.93 -6.32 2.70
CA VAL A 241 -13.05 -5.66 2.04
C VAL A 241 -13.39 -4.42 2.86
N THR A 242 -13.41 -3.26 2.24
CA THR A 242 -13.79 -2.00 2.90
C THR A 242 -14.88 -1.33 2.10
N TYR A 243 -16.05 -1.20 2.71
CA TYR A 243 -17.12 -0.35 2.20
C TYR A 243 -16.99 1.04 2.81
N LEU A 244 -17.15 2.08 2.01
CA LEU A 244 -17.09 3.48 2.41
C LEU A 244 -18.37 4.20 1.98
N TYR A 245 -18.97 4.94 2.90
CA TYR A 245 -20.13 5.79 2.66
C TYR A 245 -19.83 7.22 3.12
N ASN A 246 -19.74 8.16 2.17
CA ASN A 246 -19.54 9.59 2.41
C ASN A 246 -20.89 10.32 2.43
N ASP A 247 -21.08 11.21 3.40
CA ASP A 247 -22.37 11.84 3.65
C ASP A 247 -22.24 13.34 3.98
N PRO A 248 -23.08 14.22 3.39
CA PRO A 248 -23.08 15.64 3.73
C PRO A 248 -23.36 15.96 5.21
N SER A 249 -24.10 15.12 5.93
CA SER A 249 -24.30 15.29 7.38
C SER A 249 -23.01 15.11 8.20
N LEU A 250 -21.99 14.46 7.62
CA LEU A 250 -20.66 14.31 8.20
C LEU A 250 -19.66 15.36 7.67
N GLY A 251 -20.11 16.29 6.83
CA GLY A 251 -19.29 17.36 6.26
C GLY A 251 -18.73 17.10 4.86
N SER A 252 -19.14 16.00 4.20
CA SER A 252 -18.82 15.75 2.78
C SER A 252 -19.52 16.75 1.86
N ASP A 253 -18.89 17.15 0.75
CA ASP A 253 -19.54 18.03 -0.24
C ASP A 253 -20.63 17.30 -1.03
N THR A 254 -20.48 15.98 -1.21
CA THR A 254 -21.42 15.12 -1.93
C THR A 254 -21.63 13.80 -1.20
N ASN A 255 -22.76 13.15 -1.49
CA ASN A 255 -23.01 11.77 -1.09
C ASN A 255 -22.44 10.80 -2.13
N TRP A 256 -21.61 9.86 -1.70
CA TRP A 256 -21.04 8.83 -2.58
C TRP A 256 -20.54 7.61 -1.83
N GLN A 257 -20.39 6.50 -2.55
CA GLN A 257 -20.08 5.19 -2.00
C GLN A 257 -18.94 4.52 -2.77
N SER A 258 -18.08 3.80 -2.05
CA SER A 258 -16.96 3.06 -2.63
C SER A 258 -16.79 1.70 -1.98
N LEU A 259 -16.26 0.76 -2.76
CA LEU A 259 -15.86 -0.56 -2.32
C LEU A 259 -14.41 -0.80 -2.71
N PHE A 260 -13.60 -1.20 -1.74
CA PHE A 260 -12.22 -1.63 -1.94
C PHE A 260 -12.03 -3.07 -1.47
N ILE A 261 -11.49 -3.92 -2.34
CA ILE A 261 -11.19 -5.33 -2.07
C ILE A 261 -9.71 -5.56 -2.40
N ASP A 262 -8.90 -6.02 -1.44
CA ASP A 262 -7.48 -6.37 -1.63
C ASP A 262 -7.25 -7.80 -1.14
N VAL A 263 -6.65 -8.64 -1.98
CA VAL A 263 -6.37 -10.05 -1.69
C VAL A 263 -4.92 -10.34 -2.01
N ARG A 264 -4.21 -10.97 -1.07
CA ARG A 264 -2.80 -11.35 -1.19
C ARG A 264 -2.58 -12.77 -0.69
N LYS A 265 -1.85 -13.59 -1.42
CA LYS A 265 -1.50 -14.97 -1.05
C LYS A 265 -0.01 -15.20 -1.24
N TYR A 266 0.60 -15.93 -0.31
CA TYR A 266 2.03 -16.24 -0.30
C TYR A 266 2.23 -17.76 -0.31
N PHE A 267 2.91 -18.26 -1.33
CA PHE A 267 3.20 -19.67 -1.56
C PHE A 267 4.70 -19.92 -1.29
N PRO A 268 5.05 -20.56 -0.16
CA PRO A 268 6.45 -20.85 0.16
C PRO A 268 6.97 -22.03 -0.67
N PHE A 269 8.19 -21.91 -1.19
CA PHE A 269 8.96 -23.01 -1.77
C PHE A 269 10.17 -23.30 -0.87
N SER A 270 9.97 -24.21 0.08
CA SER A 270 10.94 -24.49 1.15
C SER A 270 12.31 -24.95 0.63
N PHE A 271 12.36 -25.70 -0.48
CA PHE A 271 13.61 -26.21 -1.06
C PHE A 271 14.50 -25.10 -1.64
N ALA A 272 13.90 -24.00 -2.11
CA ALA A 272 14.59 -22.88 -2.75
C ALA A 272 14.71 -21.64 -1.85
N ARG A 273 14.15 -21.68 -0.62
CA ARG A 273 14.00 -20.50 0.26
C ARG A 273 13.45 -19.30 -0.49
N SER A 274 12.40 -19.56 -1.27
CA SER A 274 11.75 -18.59 -2.14
C SER A 274 10.25 -18.57 -1.90
N VAL A 275 9.59 -17.50 -2.30
CA VAL A 275 8.15 -17.30 -2.14
C VAL A 275 7.57 -16.78 -3.45
N LEU A 276 6.49 -17.38 -3.94
CA LEU A 276 5.64 -16.74 -4.93
C LEU A 276 4.52 -16.01 -4.19
N ALA A 277 4.44 -14.71 -4.36
CA ALA A 277 3.39 -13.87 -3.84
C ALA A 277 2.47 -13.44 -4.97
N VAL A 278 1.16 -13.48 -4.74
CA VAL A 278 0.14 -12.99 -5.68
C VAL A 278 -0.72 -11.96 -4.95
N ARG A 279 -0.95 -10.80 -5.57
CA ARG A 279 -1.81 -9.73 -5.07
C ARG A 279 -2.79 -9.33 -6.15
N SER A 280 -4.03 -9.11 -5.77
CA SER A 280 -5.04 -8.49 -6.63
C SER A 280 -5.90 -7.54 -5.81
N TYR A 281 -6.28 -6.42 -6.39
CA TYR A 281 -7.32 -5.59 -5.79
C TYR A 281 -8.33 -5.09 -6.81
N TYR A 282 -9.51 -4.76 -6.31
CA TYR A 282 -10.58 -4.09 -7.02
C TYR A 282 -11.03 -2.88 -6.20
N TRP A 283 -10.94 -1.70 -6.79
CA TRP A 283 -11.41 -0.45 -6.19
C TRP A 283 -12.48 0.15 -7.09
N THR A 284 -13.69 0.34 -6.60
CA THR A 284 -14.80 0.88 -7.40
C THR A 284 -15.64 1.88 -6.61
N ILE A 285 -16.12 2.89 -7.32
CA ILE A 285 -17.25 3.71 -6.92
C ILE A 285 -18.52 2.91 -7.19
N LEU A 286 -19.41 2.86 -6.20
CA LEU A 286 -20.69 2.17 -6.30
C LEU A 286 -21.81 3.12 -6.75
N SER A 287 -21.82 4.35 -6.24
CA SER A 287 -22.83 5.36 -6.54
C SER A 287 -22.41 6.76 -6.08
N GLY A 288 -23.08 7.79 -6.62
CA GLY A 288 -22.90 9.18 -6.20
C GLY A 288 -21.86 9.94 -7.01
N LYS A 289 -21.74 11.25 -6.75
CA LYS A 289 -20.80 12.13 -7.43
C LYS A 289 -19.52 12.26 -6.59
N VAL A 290 -18.46 11.59 -7.01
CA VAL A 290 -17.18 11.58 -6.28
C VAL A 290 -16.34 12.79 -6.69
N PRO A 291 -15.68 13.50 -5.75
CA PRO A 291 -14.70 14.50 -6.11
C PRO A 291 -13.54 13.90 -6.93
N TYR A 292 -13.02 14.68 -7.87
CA TYR A 292 -12.02 14.22 -8.84
C TYR A 292 -10.81 13.53 -8.19
N PHE A 293 -10.29 14.05 -7.07
CA PHE A 293 -9.11 13.53 -6.39
C PHE A 293 -9.38 12.38 -5.41
N ASP A 294 -10.65 12.00 -5.24
CA ASP A 294 -11.07 10.85 -4.43
C ASP A 294 -11.47 9.64 -5.31
N LEU A 295 -11.42 9.80 -6.64
CA LEU A 295 -11.63 8.70 -7.58
C LEU A 295 -10.49 7.68 -7.52
N PRO A 296 -10.79 6.38 -7.72
CA PRO A 296 -9.78 5.36 -7.91
C PRO A 296 -8.70 5.77 -8.92
N SER A 297 -7.45 5.77 -8.48
CA SER A 297 -6.29 6.01 -9.36
C SER A 297 -5.16 5.01 -9.13
N THR A 298 -4.32 4.84 -10.15
CA THR A 298 -3.14 3.98 -10.08
C THR A 298 -2.19 4.47 -9.01
N ARG A 299 -1.79 3.57 -8.10
CA ARG A 299 -0.90 3.89 -6.97
C ARG A 299 -1.46 4.93 -5.99
N ALA A 300 -2.77 4.95 -5.81
CA ALA A 300 -3.43 5.69 -4.73
C ALA A 300 -4.37 4.79 -3.92
N GLU A 301 -4.22 3.46 -4.03
CA GLU A 301 -5.01 2.55 -3.22
C GLU A 301 -4.75 2.77 -1.72
N PRO A 302 -5.75 2.53 -0.84
CA PRO A 302 -5.59 2.71 0.61
C PRO A 302 -4.32 2.05 1.17
N GLY A 303 -3.64 2.75 2.08
CA GLY A 303 -2.33 2.38 2.61
C GLY A 303 -1.16 2.97 1.81
N THR A 304 -0.01 2.31 1.84
CA THR A 304 1.27 2.88 1.35
C THR A 304 1.47 2.88 -0.17
N ALA A 305 0.39 2.87 -0.97
CA ALA A 305 0.42 3.04 -2.43
C ALA A 305 1.53 2.24 -3.16
N SER A 306 1.58 0.92 -2.93
CA SER A 306 2.67 0.04 -3.41
C SER A 306 2.35 -0.71 -4.70
N SER A 307 1.14 -0.58 -5.23
CA SER A 307 0.70 -1.29 -6.43
C SER A 307 1.27 -0.73 -7.74
N SER A 308 0.86 -1.34 -8.86
CA SER A 308 1.05 -0.80 -10.22
C SER A 308 2.50 -0.37 -10.50
N ARG A 309 3.46 -1.19 -10.06
CA ARG A 309 4.89 -0.93 -10.27
C ARG A 309 5.19 -0.94 -11.77
N GLY A 310 5.94 0.05 -12.24
CA GLY A 310 6.15 0.32 -13.65
C GLY A 310 5.15 1.29 -14.27
N LEU A 311 4.17 1.83 -13.52
CA LEU A 311 3.30 2.93 -13.95
C LEU A 311 3.55 4.19 -13.10
N GLN A 312 3.34 5.36 -13.70
CA GLN A 312 3.36 6.64 -12.97
C GLN A 312 2.19 6.70 -11.99
N LYS A 313 2.43 7.29 -10.81
CA LYS A 313 1.37 7.51 -9.83
C LYS A 313 0.30 8.43 -10.43
N ASP A 314 -0.97 8.13 -10.14
CA ASP A 314 -2.14 8.86 -10.66
C ASP A 314 -2.32 8.84 -12.20
N ARG A 315 -1.51 8.06 -12.93
CA ARG A 315 -1.56 7.98 -14.41
C ARG A 315 -2.93 7.68 -14.99
N TYR A 316 -3.64 6.72 -14.41
CA TYR A 316 -4.99 6.36 -14.81
C TYR A 316 -5.92 6.52 -13.63
N ARG A 317 -7.04 7.22 -13.85
CA ARG A 317 -8.03 7.56 -12.83
C ARG A 317 -9.42 7.36 -13.40
N SER A 318 -10.29 6.65 -12.69
CA SER A 318 -11.65 6.36 -13.18
C SER A 318 -12.57 5.90 -12.04
N ASN A 319 -13.81 5.56 -12.36
CA ASN A 319 -14.79 5.04 -11.39
C ASN A 319 -14.39 3.66 -10.85
N ALA A 320 -13.55 2.90 -11.54
CA ALA A 320 -13.04 1.62 -11.05
C ALA A 320 -11.62 1.30 -11.54
N ILE A 321 -10.86 0.56 -10.72
CA ILE A 321 -9.55 0.00 -11.05
C ILE A 321 -9.48 -1.46 -10.64
N ILE A 322 -8.93 -2.29 -11.53
CA ILE A 322 -8.49 -3.66 -11.24
C ILE A 322 -6.97 -3.72 -11.34
N PHE A 323 -6.35 -4.42 -10.39
CA PHE A 323 -4.92 -4.70 -10.36
C PHE A 323 -4.67 -6.18 -10.08
N LEU A 324 -3.65 -6.73 -10.73
CA LEU A 324 -3.13 -8.06 -10.48
C LEU A 324 -1.60 -8.02 -10.55
N GLU A 325 -0.93 -8.66 -9.59
CA GLU A 325 0.52 -8.79 -9.55
C GLU A 325 0.94 -10.17 -9.05
N SER A 326 1.98 -10.70 -9.67
CA SER A 326 2.72 -11.87 -9.20
C SER A 326 4.18 -11.46 -8.97
N GLU A 327 4.73 -11.86 -7.83
CA GLU A 327 6.10 -11.55 -7.43
C GLU A 327 6.79 -12.82 -6.93
N TYR A 328 7.91 -13.18 -7.53
CA TYR A 328 8.78 -14.26 -7.07
C TYR A 328 9.96 -13.68 -6.28
N ARG A 329 10.07 -14.05 -5.01
CA ARG A 329 11.10 -13.61 -4.06
C ARG A 329 12.09 -14.74 -3.82
N PHE A 330 13.38 -14.45 -3.84
CA PHE A 330 14.43 -15.44 -3.61
C PHE A 330 15.61 -14.84 -2.85
N ASN A 331 16.39 -15.69 -2.19
CA ASN A 331 17.63 -15.28 -1.51
C ASN A 331 18.81 -15.34 -2.49
N ILE A 332 19.62 -14.29 -2.53
CA ILE A 332 20.85 -14.23 -3.33
C ILE A 332 22.05 -14.68 -2.49
N THR A 333 22.15 -14.21 -1.24
CA THR A 333 23.23 -14.61 -0.32
C THR A 333 22.80 -15.73 0.61
N ARG A 334 23.72 -16.66 0.92
CA ARG A 334 23.46 -17.81 1.80
C ARG A 334 23.01 -17.42 3.22
N ASN A 335 23.44 -16.25 3.69
CA ASN A 335 23.09 -15.69 5.00
C ASN A 335 21.79 -14.86 4.98
N GLY A 336 21.09 -14.79 3.85
CA GLY A 336 19.82 -14.07 3.69
C GLY A 336 19.91 -12.55 3.85
N PHE A 337 21.12 -11.96 3.75
CA PHE A 337 21.31 -10.52 3.79
C PHE A 337 20.81 -9.84 2.50
N VAL A 338 21.09 -10.44 1.34
CA VAL A 338 20.65 -9.95 0.03
C VAL A 338 19.67 -10.96 -0.56
N GLY A 339 18.48 -10.46 -0.88
CA GLY A 339 17.47 -11.16 -1.67
C GLY A 339 17.19 -10.43 -2.98
N GLY A 340 16.43 -11.07 -3.85
CA GLY A 340 15.96 -10.52 -5.10
C GLY A 340 14.48 -10.78 -5.30
N VAL A 341 13.86 -9.96 -6.13
CA VAL A 341 12.50 -10.15 -6.62
C VAL A 341 12.46 -10.03 -8.14
N VAL A 342 11.57 -10.78 -8.77
CA VAL A 342 11.08 -10.53 -10.13
C VAL A 342 9.57 -10.50 -10.08
N PHE A 343 8.94 -9.55 -10.76
CA PHE A 343 7.50 -9.39 -10.73
C PHE A 343 6.93 -9.05 -12.10
N ALA A 344 5.67 -9.39 -12.27
CA ALA A 344 4.84 -8.98 -13.38
C ALA A 344 3.48 -8.57 -12.83
N ASN A 345 2.95 -7.45 -13.31
CA ASN A 345 1.64 -6.96 -12.94
C ASN A 345 0.87 -6.44 -14.16
N THR A 346 -0.42 -6.23 -13.96
CA THR A 346 -1.25 -5.50 -14.90
C THR A 346 -2.28 -4.70 -14.13
N THR A 347 -2.56 -3.50 -14.63
CA THR A 347 -3.60 -2.62 -14.09
C THR A 347 -4.55 -2.21 -15.21
N SER A 348 -5.83 -2.07 -14.91
CA SER A 348 -6.81 -1.47 -15.82
C SER A 348 -7.72 -0.53 -15.04
N ALA A 349 -7.78 0.73 -15.46
CA ALA A 349 -8.84 1.64 -15.07
C ALA A 349 -10.02 1.47 -16.02
N SER A 350 -11.24 1.57 -15.51
CA SER A 350 -12.43 1.48 -16.35
C SER A 350 -12.52 2.66 -17.32
N ASP A 351 -13.24 2.48 -18.42
CA ASP A 351 -13.74 3.63 -19.17
C ASP A 351 -14.60 4.50 -18.24
N TYR A 352 -14.44 5.83 -18.31
CA TYR A 352 -15.08 6.75 -17.37
C TYR A 352 -16.62 6.64 -17.41
N ASP A 353 -17.24 6.78 -16.24
CA ASP A 353 -18.67 6.55 -15.96
C ASP A 353 -19.17 5.14 -16.34
N THR A 354 -18.25 4.18 -16.43
CA THR A 354 -18.55 2.76 -16.59
C THR A 354 -17.71 1.91 -15.64
N GLN A 355 -17.91 0.59 -15.72
CA GLN A 355 -17.08 -0.44 -15.11
C GLN A 355 -16.54 -1.41 -16.17
N HIS A 356 -16.35 -0.91 -17.41
CA HIS A 356 -15.78 -1.67 -18.51
C HIS A 356 -14.26 -1.49 -18.55
N PHE A 357 -13.53 -2.60 -18.57
CA PHE A 357 -12.07 -2.64 -18.58
C PHE A 357 -11.56 -3.03 -19.96
N THR A 358 -11.25 -2.02 -20.76
CA THR A 358 -10.87 -2.15 -22.17
C THR A 358 -9.36 -1.94 -22.38
N HIS A 359 -8.73 -1.16 -21.51
CA HIS A 359 -7.32 -0.76 -21.62
C HIS A 359 -6.50 -1.37 -20.47
N TRP A 360 -5.68 -2.37 -20.79
CA TRP A 360 -4.84 -3.09 -19.83
C TRP A 360 -3.39 -2.63 -19.95
N GLN A 361 -2.79 -2.34 -18.81
CA GLN A 361 -1.45 -1.77 -18.69
C GLN A 361 -0.53 -2.79 -18.01
N PRO A 362 0.09 -3.70 -18.78
CA PRO A 362 1.03 -4.66 -18.24
C PRO A 362 2.36 -3.99 -17.89
N ALA A 363 2.96 -4.45 -16.81
CA ALA A 363 4.30 -4.03 -16.40
C ALA A 363 5.08 -5.23 -15.84
N VAL A 364 6.40 -5.15 -15.95
CA VAL A 364 7.33 -6.14 -15.40
C VAL A 364 8.44 -5.42 -14.66
N GLY A 365 9.10 -6.13 -13.74
CA GLY A 365 10.23 -5.53 -13.06
C GLY A 365 11.00 -6.52 -12.20
N THR A 366 12.02 -5.98 -11.57
CA THR A 366 12.91 -6.71 -10.69
C THR A 366 13.41 -5.80 -9.59
N GLY A 367 13.98 -6.38 -8.53
CA GLY A 367 14.55 -5.59 -7.47
C GLY A 367 15.40 -6.39 -6.50
N ILE A 368 16.07 -5.65 -5.62
CA ILE A 368 16.94 -6.16 -4.57
C ILE A 368 16.28 -5.90 -3.22
N ARG A 369 16.46 -6.86 -2.30
CA ARG A 369 16.04 -6.76 -0.90
C ARG A 369 17.29 -6.82 -0.03
N LEU A 370 17.54 -5.76 0.72
CA LEU A 370 18.58 -5.75 1.75
C LEU A 370 17.93 -5.95 3.11
N LYS A 371 18.28 -7.03 3.82
CA LYS A 371 17.75 -7.29 5.16
C LYS A 371 18.25 -6.22 6.12
N PHE A 372 17.36 -5.34 6.54
CA PHE A 372 17.72 -4.19 7.38
C PHE A 372 17.73 -4.55 8.86
N ASN A 373 16.73 -5.32 9.30
CA ASN A 373 16.62 -5.80 10.68
C ASN A 373 16.15 -7.26 10.69
N LYS A 374 17.00 -8.17 11.16
CA LYS A 374 16.72 -9.62 11.19
C LYS A 374 15.65 -10.01 12.21
N TYR A 375 15.48 -9.24 13.28
CA TYR A 375 14.51 -9.51 14.33
C TYR A 375 13.08 -9.18 13.88
N THR A 376 12.89 -8.07 13.18
CA THR A 376 11.59 -7.65 12.65
C THR A 376 11.34 -8.13 11.21
N LYS A 377 12.38 -8.68 10.56
CA LYS A 377 12.44 -9.08 9.15
C LYS A 377 12.12 -7.94 8.17
N VAL A 378 12.38 -6.70 8.58
CA VAL A 378 12.23 -5.53 7.72
C VAL A 378 13.36 -5.52 6.70
N ASN A 379 12.99 -5.37 5.43
CA ASN A 379 13.92 -5.18 4.32
C ASN A 379 13.97 -3.70 3.91
N VAL A 380 15.03 -3.31 3.21
CA VAL A 380 15.02 -2.17 2.31
C VAL A 380 14.86 -2.72 0.90
N ALA A 381 13.84 -2.27 0.20
CA ALA A 381 13.52 -2.69 -1.15
C ALA A 381 13.95 -1.64 -2.18
N PHE A 382 14.69 -2.07 -3.18
CA PHE A 382 15.01 -1.29 -4.37
C PHE A 382 14.45 -2.02 -5.59
N ASP A 383 13.39 -1.49 -6.20
CA ASP A 383 12.75 -2.07 -7.38
C ASP A 383 12.87 -1.15 -8.59
N VAL A 384 12.95 -1.75 -9.78
CA VAL A 384 12.77 -1.06 -11.05
C VAL A 384 11.65 -1.75 -11.80
N GLY A 385 10.63 -0.98 -12.18
CA GLY A 385 9.49 -1.44 -12.96
C GLY A 385 9.45 -0.77 -14.33
N PHE A 386 9.04 -1.54 -15.34
CA PHE A 386 8.94 -1.15 -16.74
C PHE A 386 7.53 -1.45 -17.26
N SER A 387 6.94 -0.49 -17.95
CA SER A 387 5.76 -0.68 -18.80
C SER A 387 6.05 -0.08 -20.18
N LYS A 388 5.05 -0.05 -21.06
CA LYS A 388 5.20 0.46 -22.43
C LYS A 388 5.85 1.85 -22.46
N ASP A 389 5.36 2.76 -21.62
CA ASP A 389 5.72 4.17 -21.68
C ASP A 389 6.43 4.68 -20.41
N PHE A 390 6.52 3.86 -19.35
CA PHE A 390 7.08 4.28 -18.06
C PHE A 390 8.21 3.36 -17.58
N THR A 391 9.24 3.98 -17.00
CA THR A 391 10.25 3.32 -16.19
C THR A 391 10.35 4.03 -14.86
N ASN A 392 10.14 3.30 -13.77
CA ASN A 392 10.12 3.86 -12.42
C ASN A 392 11.01 3.08 -11.47
N VAL A 393 11.71 3.81 -10.61
CA VAL A 393 12.54 3.26 -9.54
C VAL A 393 11.82 3.46 -8.21
N TYR A 394 11.82 2.44 -7.37
CA TYR A 394 11.16 2.45 -6.07
C TYR A 394 12.17 2.11 -4.98
N LEU A 395 12.21 2.94 -3.94
CA LEU A 395 13.06 2.72 -2.78
C LEU A 395 12.22 2.87 -1.51
N LYS A 396 12.12 1.79 -0.71
CA LYS A 396 11.18 1.70 0.40
C LYS A 396 11.73 0.89 1.57
N ILE A 397 11.36 1.27 2.80
CA ILE A 397 11.46 0.38 3.98
C ILE A 397 10.26 -0.56 3.99
N GLY A 398 10.53 -1.86 4.08
CA GLY A 398 9.56 -2.92 3.90
C GLY A 398 9.48 -3.36 2.45
N GLU A 399 8.44 -4.12 2.12
CA GLU A 399 8.19 -4.61 0.77
C GLU A 399 7.44 -3.58 -0.09
N VAL A 400 7.70 -3.57 -1.40
CA VAL A 400 6.95 -2.82 -2.40
C VAL A 400 5.92 -3.75 -3.07
N PHE A 401 5.11 -4.44 -2.25
CA PHE A 401 4.11 -5.42 -2.68
C PHE A 401 2.84 -5.33 -1.83
#